data_AF-A0AAW7ZKS9-F1
#
_entry.id   AF-A0AAW7ZKS9-F1
#
_cell.length_a   1.000
_cell.length_b   1.000
_cell.length_c   1.000
_cell.angle_alpha   90.00
_cell.angle_beta   90.00
_cell.angle_gamma   90.00
#
_symmetry.space_group_name_H-M   'P 1'
#
loop_
_entity.id
_entity.type
_entity.pdbx_description
1 polymer ?
#
loop_
_entity_poly.entity_id
_entity_poly.type
_entity_poly.pdbx_seq_one_letter_code
_entity_poly.pdbx_strand_id
1 'polypeptide(L)' 'MVNLYKHVEEISQEKIVNLADFQEINIVSDKQTVNHIKKLSKETGLPVSRVIEAMIRAALDDLPAAAGR' A
#
# COMPACT_ATOMS: atom_id res chain seq x y z
N MET A 1 -2.94 -15.51 6.39
CA MET A 1 -3.46 -15.08 5.06
C MET A 1 -4.70 -14.17 5.23
N VAL A 2 -4.65 -13.17 6.13
CA VAL A 2 -5.84 -12.35 6.53
C VAL A 2 -5.56 -10.84 6.53
N ASN A 3 -4.32 -10.38 6.33
CA ASN A 3 -3.96 -8.99 6.65
C ASN A 3 -4.17 -7.97 5.51
N LEU A 4 -4.03 -8.39 4.24
CA LEU A 4 -4.14 -7.47 3.11
C LEU A 4 -5.57 -6.93 2.92
N TYR A 5 -6.57 -7.80 3.01
CA TYR A 5 -7.97 -7.42 2.81
C TYR A 5 -8.46 -6.42 3.87
N LYS A 6 -8.02 -6.60 5.12
CA LYS A 6 -8.33 -5.67 6.21
C LYS A 6 -7.77 -4.26 5.94
N HIS A 7 -6.51 -4.16 5.53
CA HIS A 7 -5.90 -2.86 5.23
C HIS A 7 -6.49 -2.20 3.99
N VAL A 8 -6.88 -2.98 2.98
CA VAL A 8 -7.61 -2.49 1.81
C VAL A 8 -8.95 -1.86 2.20
N GLU A 9 -9.68 -2.49 3.12
CA GLU A 9 -10.96 -2.00 3.61
C GLU A 9 -10.81 -0.73 4.46
N GLU A 10 -9.80 -0.66 5.32
CA GLU A 10 -9.47 0.52 6.14
C GLU A 10 -9.06 1.74 5.29
N ILE A 11 -8.39 1.52 4.16
CA ILE A 11 -7.98 2.57 3.21
C ILE A 11 -9.16 3.10 2.39
N SER A 12 -10.21 2.29 2.20
CA SER A 12 -11.40 2.66 1.41
C SER A 12 -12.33 3.67 2.11
N GLN A 13 -12.11 3.98 3.39
CA GLN A 13 -12.89 4.97 4.13
C GLN A 13 -12.46 6.39 3.68
N GLU A 14 -13.43 7.26 3.37
CA GLU A 14 -13.16 8.66 3.04
C GLU A 14 -12.41 9.34 4.19
N LYS A 15 -11.14 9.65 3.96
CA LYS A 15 -10.30 10.37 4.91
C LYS A 15 -10.03 11.75 4.32
N ILE A 16 -10.34 12.81 5.05
CA ILE A 16 -9.86 14.15 4.72
C ILE A 16 -8.34 14.12 4.88
N VAL A 17 -7.63 14.24 3.76
CA VAL A 17 -6.18 14.15 3.68
C VAL A 17 -5.59 15.53 3.41
N ASN A 18 -4.65 15.96 4.24
CA ASN A 18 -3.93 17.21 4.03
C ASN A 18 -2.81 16.97 3.02
N LEU A 19 -2.74 17.76 1.94
CA LEU A 19 -1.73 17.58 0.89
C LEU A 19 -0.29 17.76 1.39
N ALA A 20 -0.10 18.53 2.47
CA ALA A 20 1.19 18.69 3.14
C ALA A 20 1.72 17.39 3.77
N ASP A 21 0.85 16.40 4.01
CA ASP A 21 1.22 15.10 4.57
C ASP A 21 1.62 14.07 3.49
N PHE A 22 1.60 14.46 2.21
CA PHE A 22 1.98 13.60 1.09
C PHE A 22 3.45 13.80 0.73
N GLN A 23 4.20 12.69 0.75
CA GLN A 23 5.52 12.62 0.17
C GLN A 23 5.44 11.90 -1.19
N GLU A 24 5.93 12.54 -2.24
CA GLU A 24 6.12 11.87 -3.52
C GLU A 24 7.40 11.04 -3.48
N ILE A 25 7.29 9.76 -3.88
CA ILE A 25 8.42 8.84 -3.95
C ILE A 25 8.45 8.17 -5.33
N ASN A 26 9.65 8.07 -5.90
CA ASN A 26 9.87 7.35 -7.15
C ASN A 26 10.29 5.91 -6.84
N ILE A 27 9.44 4.95 -7.20
CA ILE A 27 9.69 3.52 -6.98
C ILE A 27 10.01 2.88 -8.33
N VAL A 28 11.21 2.30 -8.45
CA VAL A 28 11.61 1.51 -9.62
C VAL A 28 11.43 0.04 -9.30
N SER A 29 10.79 -0.70 -10.20
CA SER A 29 10.54 -2.13 -10.05
C SER A 29 10.51 -2.83 -11.40
N ASP A 30 10.61 -4.16 -11.38
CA ASP A 30 10.58 -4.96 -12.60
C ASP A 30 9.16 -5.02 -13.21
N LYS A 31 9.10 -5.43 -14.49
CA LYS A 31 7.85 -5.47 -15.25
C LYS A 31 6.82 -6.44 -14.68
N GLN A 32 7.25 -7.55 -14.10
CA GLN A 32 6.32 -8.54 -13.52
C GLN A 32 5.65 -7.96 -12.27
N THR A 33 6.43 -7.32 -11.40
CA THR A 33 5.93 -6.63 -10.20
C THR A 33 4.95 -5.51 -10.56
N VAL A 34 5.28 -4.68 -11.54
CA VAL A 34 4.37 -3.61 -12.03
C VAL A 34 3.05 -4.19 -12.56
N ASN A 35 3.11 -5.29 -13.31
CA ASN A 35 1.91 -5.95 -13.83
C ASN A 35 1.05 -6.54 -12.70
N HIS A 36 1.68 -7.12 -11.69
CA HIS A 36 0.98 -7.67 -10.52
C HIS A 36 0.24 -6.57 -9.74
N ILE A 37 0.91 -5.44 -9.48
CA ILE A 37 0.29 -4.28 -8.82
C ILE A 37 -0.90 -3.77 -9.62
N LYS A 38 -0.76 -3.63 -10.95
CA LYS A 38 -1.86 -3.20 -11.83
C LYS A 38 -3.03 -4.17 -11.83
N LYS A 39 -2.75 -5.48 -11.74
CA LYS A 39 -3.80 -6.51 -11.64
C LYS A 39 -4.57 -6.38 -10.32
N LEU A 40 -3.86 -6.28 -9.19
CA LEU A 40 -4.46 -6.07 -7.87
C LEU A 40 -5.32 -4.79 -7.82
N SER A 41 -4.83 -3.70 -8.41
CA SER A 41 -5.61 -2.45 -8.52
C SER A 41 -6.94 -2.65 -9.24
N LYS A 42 -6.96 -3.43 -10.33
CA LYS A 42 -8.21 -3.77 -11.04
C LYS A 42 -9.14 -4.67 -10.22
N GLU A 43 -8.59 -5.67 -9.53
CA GLU A 43 -9.38 -6.64 -8.76
C GLU A 43 -10.01 -6.03 -7.51
N THR A 44 -9.32 -5.08 -6.88
CA THR A 44 -9.78 -4.40 -5.65
C THR A 44 -10.58 -3.13 -5.91
N GLY A 45 -10.51 -2.59 -7.14
CA GLY A 45 -11.07 -1.27 -7.46
C GLY A 45 -10.28 -0.10 -6.87
N LEU A 46 -9.18 -0.34 -6.15
CA LEU A 46 -8.35 0.70 -5.56
C LEU A 46 -7.36 1.29 -6.56
N PRO A 47 -7.00 2.58 -6.44
CA PRO A 47 -5.91 3.18 -7.19
C PRO A 47 -4.57 2.48 -6.92
N VAL A 48 -3.70 2.43 -7.94
CA VAL A 48 -2.35 1.84 -7.83
C VAL A 48 -1.56 2.39 -6.63
N SER A 49 -1.66 3.69 -6.35
CA SER A 49 -1.01 4.32 -5.19
C SER A 49 -1.48 3.74 -3.85
N ARG A 50 -2.78 3.43 -3.72
CA ARG A 50 -3.34 2.83 -2.51
C ARG A 50 -2.95 1.37 -2.34
N VAL A 51 -2.87 0.63 -3.45
CA VAL A 51 -2.34 -0.74 -3.44
C VAL A 51 -0.88 -0.74 -2.96
N ILE A 52 -0.05 0.16 -3.49
CA ILE A 52 1.35 0.29 -3.08
C ILE A 52 1.45 0.68 -1.60
N GLU A 53 0.65 1.65 -1.14
CA GLU A 53 0.61 2.05 0.27
C GLU A 53 0.26 0.87 1.19
N ALA A 54 -0.76 0.07 0.84
CA ALA A 54 -1.17 -1.11 1.60
C ALA A 54 -0.07 -2.17 1.66
N MET A 55 0.66 -2.38 0.55
CA MET A 55 1.79 -3.31 0.51
C MET A 55 2.94 -2.85 1.41
N ILE A 56 3.27 -1.55 1.38
CA ILE A 56 4.32 -0.99 2.24
C ILE A 56 3.91 -1.12 3.72
N ARG A 57 2.68 -0.76 4.07
CA ARG A 57 2.16 -0.89 5.45
C ARG A 57 2.23 -2.34 5.93
N ALA A 58 1.72 -3.29 5.14
CA ALA A 58 1.77 -4.70 5.49
C ALA A 58 3.20 -5.21 5.71
N ALA A 59 4.14 -4.80 4.84
CA ALA A 59 5.55 -5.15 5.00
C ALA A 59 6.18 -4.51 6.25
N LEU A 60 5.79 -3.29 6.61
CA LEU A 60 6.25 -2.61 7.83
C LEU A 60 5.67 -3.23 9.09
N ASP A 61 4.42 -3.67 9.07
CA ASP A 61 3.75 -4.32 10.20
C ASP A 61 4.29 -5.74 10.45
N ASP A 62 4.75 -6.42 9.39
CA ASP A 62 5.42 -7.72 9.46
C ASP A 62 6.90 -7.62 9.88
N LEU A 63 7.48 -6.41 9.93
CA LEU A 63 8.79 -6.23 10.55
C LEU A 63 8.64 -6.38 12.07
N PRO A 64 9.38 -7.28 12.74
CA PRO A 64 9.44 -7.25 14.20
C PRO A 64 9.88 -5.84 14.63
N ALA A 65 9.38 -5.36 15.77
CA ALA A 65 9.66 -4.04 16.36
C ALA A 65 11.15 -3.81 16.75
N ALA A 66 12.08 -4.39 16.01
CA ALA A 66 13.53 -4.31 16.14
C ALA A 66 14.11 -3.33 15.12
N ALA A 67 13.67 -2.07 15.22
CA ALA A 67 14.44 -0.92 14.76
C ALA A 67 14.22 0.22 15.75
N GLY A 68 14.54 -0.01 17.03
CA GLY A 68 14.51 1.04 18.05
C GLY A 68 14.40 0.59 19.50
N ARG A 69 15.38 -0.17 20.00
CA ARG A 69 15.95 -0.01 21.34
C ARG A 69 17.42 -0.40 21.32
#